data_AF-A0A9D7LRH4-F1
#
_entry.id   AF-A0A9D7LRH4-F1
#
_cell.length_a   1.000
_cell.length_b   1.000
_cell.length_c   1.000
_cell.angle_alpha   90.00
_cell.angle_beta   90.00
_cell.angle_gamma   90.00
#
_symmetry.space_group_name_H-M   'P 1'
#
loop_
_entity.id
_entity.type
_entity.pdbx_description
1 polymer ?
#
loop_
_entity_poly.entity_id
_entity_poly.type
_entity_poly.pdbx_seq_one_letter_code
_entity_poly.pdbx_strand_id
1 'polypeptide(L)'
;MTSELPQQPLTPEESALRRKKVRNVVLLRAFLLGLMVSAWWILFVPDSLVDPAIQNPLGIAAGLITMGAYLYFLRETLFPRK
;
A
#
# COMPACT_ATOMS: atom_id res chain seq x y z
N MET A 1 -29.67 16.67 -7.18
CA MET A 1 -28.92 17.88 -6.77
C MET A 1 -27.63 17.40 -6.13
N THR A 2 -26.54 17.40 -6.89
CA THR A 2 -25.19 17.13 -6.39
C THR A 2 -24.75 18.36 -5.60
N SER A 3 -24.75 18.26 -4.27
CA SER A 3 -24.15 19.28 -3.41
C SER A 3 -22.64 19.24 -3.60
N GLU A 4 -22.14 19.89 -4.64
CA GLU A 4 -20.72 20.19 -4.77
C GLU A 4 -20.40 21.20 -3.66
N LEU A 5 -19.85 20.69 -2.55
CA LEU A 5 -19.31 21.50 -1.48
C LEU A 5 -18.32 22.48 -2.11
N PRO A 6 -18.39 23.80 -1.81
CA PRO A 6 -17.44 24.76 -2.34
C PRO A 6 -16.03 24.29 -1.97
N GLN A 7 -15.22 23.98 -2.98
CA GLN A 7 -13.81 23.67 -2.80
C GLN A 7 -13.12 24.95 -2.33
N GLN A 8 -13.18 25.19 -1.03
CA GLN A 8 -12.44 26.26 -0.40
C GLN A 8 -10.96 26.04 -0.73
N PRO A 9 -10.29 26.98 -1.41
CA PRO A 9 -8.89 26.83 -1.76
C PRO A 9 -8.11 26.70 -0.46
N LEU A 10 -7.63 25.49 -0.18
CA LEU A 10 -6.86 25.18 1.02
C LEU A 10 -5.62 26.05 1.01
N THR A 11 -5.32 26.66 2.16
CA THR A 11 -4.05 27.35 2.34
C THR A 11 -2.90 26.35 2.10
N PRO A 12 -1.72 26.81 1.64
CA PRO A 12 -0.59 25.92 1.34
C PRO A 12 -0.24 24.97 2.50
N GLU A 13 -0.37 25.45 3.74
CA GLU A 13 -0.13 24.69 4.97
C GLU A 13 -1.13 23.54 5.17
N GLU A 14 -2.43 23.79 5.00
CA GLU A 14 -3.48 22.78 5.13
C GLU A 14 -3.37 21.70 4.03
N SER A 15 -2.95 22.11 2.84
CA SER A 15 -2.69 21.19 1.72
C SER A 15 -1.53 20.23 2.03
N ALA A 16 -0.45 20.72 2.65
CA ALA A 16 0.70 19.92 3.06
C ALA A 16 0.33 18.92 4.17
N LEU A 17 -0.50 19.36 5.12
CA LEU A 17 -0.97 18.53 6.23
C LEU A 17 -1.87 17.39 5.74
N ARG A 18 -2.79 17.67 4.79
CA ARG A 18 -3.59 16.64 4.12
C ARG A 18 -2.72 15.65 3.34
N ARG A 19 -1.73 16.12 2.58
CA ARG A 19 -0.80 15.24 1.83
C ARG A 19 -0.04 14.30 2.77
N LYS A 20 0.42 14.79 3.93
CA LYS A 20 1.07 13.95 4.95
C LYS A 20 0.11 12.88 5.49
N LYS A 21 -1.14 13.24 5.76
CA LYS A 21 -2.17 12.29 6.22
C LYS A 21 -2.47 11.23 5.16
N VAL A 22 -2.66 11.64 3.90
CA VAL A 22 -2.89 10.72 2.78
C VAL A 22 -1.70 9.77 2.60
N ARG A 23 -0.47 10.28 2.64
CA ARG A 23 0.74 9.46 2.55
C ARG A 23 0.78 8.40 3.66
N ASN A 24 0.49 8.77 4.90
CA ASN A 24 0.46 7.81 6.01
C ASN A 24 -0.62 6.74 5.80
N VAL A 25 -1.82 7.11 5.35
CA VAL A 25 -2.89 6.15 5.06
C VAL A 25 -2.50 5.20 3.92
N VAL A 26 -1.88 5.72 2.86
CA VAL A 26 -1.42 4.90 1.74
C VAL A 26 -0.31 3.93 2.18
N LEU A 27 0.66 4.39 2.98
CA LEU A 27 1.71 3.53 3.52
C LEU A 27 1.12 2.43 4.43
N LEU A 28 0.18 2.78 5.30
CA LEU A 28 -0.50 1.80 6.15
C LEU A 28 -1.24 0.76 5.32
N ARG A 29 -1.96 1.19 4.27
CA ARG A 29 -2.69 0.29 3.38
C ARG A 29 -1.74 -0.62 2.60
N ALA A 30 -0.61 -0.10 2.14
CA ALA A 30 0.42 -0.89 1.48
C ALA A 30 0.96 -1.99 2.41
N PHE A 31 1.25 -1.61 3.65
CA PHE A 31 1.74 -2.54 4.67
C PHE A 31 0.72 -3.64 4.99
N LEU A 32 -0.56 -3.28 5.18
CA LEU A 32 -1.62 -4.25 5.42
C LEU A 32 -1.81 -5.21 4.24
N LEU A 33 -1.73 -4.72 3.00
CA LEU A 33 -1.79 -5.55 1.80
C LEU A 33 -0.63 -6.54 1.74
N GLY A 34 0.60 -6.08 2.01
CA GLY A 34 1.78 -6.94 2.05
C GLY A 34 1.65 -8.03 3.12
N LEU A 35 1.23 -7.67 4.33
CA LEU A 35 0.98 -8.63 5.41
C LEU A 35 -0.09 -9.65 5.05
N MET A 36 -1.19 -9.20 4.44
CA MET A 36 -2.29 -10.08 4.05
C MET A 36 -1.82 -11.12 3.03
N VAL A 37 -1.02 -10.72 2.04
CA VAL A 37 -0.46 -11.64 1.04
C VAL A 37 0.54 -12.60 1.67
N SER A 38 1.46 -12.11 2.50
CA SER A 38 2.43 -12.97 3.20
C SER A 38 1.73 -13.99 4.10
N ALA A 39 0.75 -13.55 4.89
CA ALA A 39 0.01 -14.42 5.79
C ALA A 39 -0.82 -15.45 5.02
N TRP A 40 -1.47 -15.04 3.93
CA TRP A 40 -2.19 -15.98 3.08
C TRP A 40 -1.25 -17.04 2.49
N TRP A 41 -0.08 -16.64 1.99
CA TRP A 41 0.91 -17.59 1.49
C TRP A 41 1.35 -18.56 2.58
N ILE A 42 1.79 -18.07 3.74
CA ILE A 42 2.34 -18.91 4.81
C ILE A 42 1.29 -19.91 5.34
N LEU A 43 0.03 -19.50 5.45
CA LEU A 43 -1.03 -20.34 6.02
C LEU A 43 -1.65 -21.31 5.03
N PHE A 44 -1.63 -20.99 3.73
CA PHE A 44 -2.41 -21.73 2.73
C PHE A 44 -1.57 -22.32 1.59
N VAL A 45 -0.27 -22.06 1.49
CA VAL A 45 0.56 -22.74 0.48
C VAL A 45 0.66 -24.24 0.80
N PRO A 46 0.39 -25.12 -0.17
CA PRO A 46 0.63 -26.55 -0.02
C PRO A 46 2.12 -26.86 0.06
N ASP A 47 2.51 -27.65 1.06
CA ASP A 47 3.89 -28.10 1.29
C ASP A 47 4.46 -28.92 0.11
N SER A 48 3.62 -29.40 -0.80
CA SER A 48 4.03 -30.13 -2.00
C SER A 48 4.56 -29.24 -3.12
N LEU A 49 4.33 -27.92 -3.06
CA LEU A 49 4.69 -26.99 -4.15
C LEU A 49 6.08 -26.39 -4.00
N VAL A 50 6.60 -26.31 -2.78
CA VAL A 50 7.81 -25.55 -2.46
C VAL A 50 8.59 -26.25 -1.36
N ASP A 51 9.92 -26.20 -1.42
CA ASP A 51 10.77 -26.71 -0.34
C ASP A 51 10.46 -25.99 0.99
N PRO A 52 10.24 -26.71 2.11
CA PRO A 52 9.94 -26.13 3.41
C PRO A 52 10.94 -25.05 3.86
N ALA A 53 12.21 -25.16 3.46
CA ALA A 53 13.24 -24.18 3.79
C ALA A 53 13.01 -22.80 3.15
N ILE A 54 12.36 -22.76 1.97
CA ILE A 54 12.15 -21.51 1.20
C ILE A 54 10.69 -21.03 1.21
N GLN A 55 9.75 -21.86 1.66
CA GLN A 55 8.31 -21.56 1.70
C GLN A 55 8.00 -20.24 2.42
N ASN A 56 8.52 -20.06 3.63
CA ASN A 56 8.32 -18.85 4.43
C ASN A 56 9.02 -17.63 3.83
N PRO A 57 10.33 -17.68 3.47
CA PRO A 57 11.00 -16.60 2.76
C PRO A 57 10.27 -16.14 1.49
N LEU A 58 9.71 -17.08 0.72
CA LEU A 58 9.02 -16.78 -0.53
C LEU A 58 7.69 -16.05 -0.30
N GLY A 59 6.94 -16.43 0.73
CA GLY A 59 5.72 -15.70 1.13
C GLY A 59 6.01 -14.28 1.59
N ILE A 60 7.07 -14.11 2.39
CA ILE A 60 7.53 -12.78 2.82
C ILE A 60 7.92 -11.93 1.60
N ALA A 61 8.68 -12.50 0.65
CA ALA A 61 9.05 -11.83 -0.57
C ALA A 61 7.83 -11.41 -1.40
N ALA A 62 6.83 -12.30 -1.55
CA ALA A 62 5.60 -12.02 -2.27
C ALA A 62 4.82 -10.84 -1.64
N GLY A 63 4.72 -10.78 -0.31
CA GLY A 63 4.11 -9.65 0.38
C GLY A 63 4.88 -8.34 0.21
N LEU A 64 6.22 -8.37 0.28
CA LEU A 64 7.06 -7.20 0.04
C LEU A 64 6.93 -6.68 -1.40
N ILE A 65 6.92 -7.58 -2.39
CA ILE A 65 6.71 -7.25 -3.80
C ILE A 65 5.33 -6.61 -3.98
N THR A 66 4.29 -7.18 -3.37
CA THR A 66 2.93 -6.64 -3.45
C THR A 66 2.84 -5.24 -2.85
N MET A 67 3.44 -5.04 -1.67
CA MET A 67 3.52 -3.73 -1.03
C MET A 67 4.26 -2.71 -1.91
N GLY A 68 5.41 -3.10 -2.46
CA GLY A 68 6.20 -2.27 -3.35
C GLY A 68 5.46 -1.90 -4.63
N ALA A 69 4.79 -2.87 -5.27
CA ALA A 69 3.97 -2.66 -6.46
C ALA A 69 2.83 -1.67 -6.18
N TYR A 70 2.12 -1.84 -5.06
CA TYR A 70 1.04 -0.94 -4.65
C TYR A 70 1.55 0.52 -4.49
N LEU A 71 2.69 0.71 -3.83
CA LEU A 71 3.30 2.04 -3.69
C LEU A 71 3.79 2.59 -5.04
N TYR A 72 4.33 1.75 -5.90
CA TYR A 72 4.80 2.14 -7.23
C TYR A 72 3.66 2.62 -8.13
N PHE A 73 2.50 1.95 -8.10
CA PHE A 73 1.30 2.40 -8.83
C PHE A 73 0.73 3.70 -8.27
N LEU A 74 0.87 3.94 -6.96
CA LEU A 74 0.45 5.17 -6.31
C LEU A 74 1.54 6.26 -6.26
N ARG A 75 2.69 6.06 -6.92
CA ARG A 75 3.79 7.03 -6.87
C ARG A 75 3.36 8.43 -7.33
N GLU A 76 2.46 8.51 -8.31
CA GLU A 76 2.03 9.78 -8.89
C GLU A 76 1.04 10.53 -7.97
N THR A 77 0.29 9.79 -7.14
CA THR A 77 -0.59 10.38 -6.12
C THR A 77 0.17 10.72 -4.85
N LEU A 78 1.25 10.00 -4.54
CA LEU A 78 2.12 10.24 -3.38
C LEU A 78 3.14 11.36 -3.63
N PHE A 79 3.64 11.45 -4.86
CA PHE A 79 4.62 12.42 -5.32
C PHE A 79 4.11 13.06 -6.62
N PRO A 80 3.15 14.00 -6.55
CA PRO A 80 2.72 14.72 -7.73
C PRO A 80 3.94 15.42 -8.34
N ARG A 81 4.31 15.04 -9.56
CA ARG A 81 5.32 15.76 -10.35
C ARG A 81 4.81 17.19 -10.55
N LYS A 82 5.69 18.16 -10.31
CA LYS A 82 5.43 19.58 -10.62
C LYS A 82 5.33 19.77 -12.12
#